data_AF-A0AAW4W257-F1
#
_entry.id   AF-A0AAW4W257-F1
#
_cell.length_a   1.000
_cell.length_b   1.000
_cell.length_c   1.000
_cell.angle_alpha   90.00
_cell.angle_beta   90.00
_cell.angle_gamma   90.00
#
_symmetry.space_group_name_H-M   'P 1'
#
loop_
_entity.id
_entity.type
_entity.pdbx_description
1 polymer ?
#
loop_
_entity_poly.entity_id
_entity_poly.type
_entity_poly.pdbx_seq_one_letter_code
_entity_poly.pdbx_strand_id
1 'polypeptide(L)'
;VGKNYSTRAMSARNASPAGTTLSADDGIAAQAAESYYARLKGFTWQMQDDKILLGSAYDTNDPDLRFTFKSYNLDTKKWEVLDSNKKSNWQTWKPYKGNYWVYCQATTSDGKSYDQTMCFAVGKNYASYVNLNGFTWQIHNDKILIGSAYDTNDSGTQFSFKAYNLDTQKWETLSTFKSSNWQTWKPYKGNYWIYCQAKTSTGYTTDQVMCFAVGKDYGPYVHLNGYTWQMKSDSILVGSAYNTNDSDVKFTYKSYNLTTKQWQSLSDNSSSNWVTWKPERGNYWIYCQAKTSNGYTSDQTMCFAVSEDYSGNLYRIMGSSSITVDQMVKFYENGKGNATYDTFGESQYNGCLTQGGAPDIRTYCQIFKEEAENEGVKVEVAFTQAMLETGYLKFGGDVKPNQYNFAGIGATGNGNPGNSFGDVRTGIRAQIQHLKCYASTDSLNLAKVDPRWNNNLRGKAKYVEYLSIPNNPYGTGWAASATYGKDLLKLITNLYKC
;
A
#
# COMPACT_ATOMS: atom_id res chain seq x y z
N VAL A 1 19.72 65.12 54.92
CA VAL A 1 18.24 65.15 54.87
C VAL A 1 17.78 63.71 54.95
N GLY A 2 17.38 63.10 56.07
CA GLY A 2 16.65 63.59 57.23
C GLY A 2 15.16 63.21 57.10
N LYS A 3 14.67 62.37 58.04
CA LYS A 3 13.26 62.03 58.39
C LYS A 3 12.66 60.77 57.72
N ASN A 4 11.99 59.83 58.42
CA ASN A 4 11.39 59.82 59.77
C ASN A 4 11.14 58.39 60.33
N TYR A 5 11.20 58.27 61.68
CA TYR A 5 10.64 57.25 62.58
C TYR A 5 9.08 57.27 62.57
N SER A 6 8.24 56.44 63.21
CA SER A 6 8.32 55.66 64.45
C SER A 6 7.16 54.64 64.60
N THR A 7 7.30 53.84 65.66
CA THR A 7 6.43 52.92 66.41
C THR A 7 4.97 53.30 66.70
N ARG A 8 4.15 52.28 67.02
CA ARG A 8 2.92 52.39 67.82
C ARG A 8 2.86 51.29 68.88
N ALA A 9 2.50 51.67 70.11
CA ALA A 9 2.46 50.86 71.32
C ALA A 9 1.04 50.67 71.87
N MET A 10 0.95 49.79 72.89
CA MET A 10 -0.10 49.56 73.91
C MET A 10 -1.25 48.62 73.51
N SER A 11 -1.67 47.66 74.34
CA SER A 11 -1.98 47.81 75.77
C SER A 11 -1.98 46.47 76.53
N ALA A 12 -1.60 46.52 77.82
CA ALA A 12 -1.85 45.49 78.81
C ALA A 12 -3.26 45.62 79.42
N ARG A 13 -3.88 44.48 79.78
CA ARG A 13 -4.88 44.41 80.86
C ARG A 13 -4.68 43.13 81.68
N ASN A 14 -4.64 43.36 82.99
CA ASN A 14 -4.56 42.42 84.10
C ASN A 14 -5.74 41.43 84.15
N ALA A 15 -5.47 40.20 84.58
CA ALA A 15 -6.21 39.54 85.66
C ALA A 15 -5.43 38.30 86.17
N SER A 16 -5.24 38.25 87.49
CA SER A 16 -4.91 37.05 88.29
C SER A 16 -5.93 37.00 89.44
N PRO A 17 -6.00 35.96 90.30
CA PRO A 17 -5.66 34.53 90.18
C PRO A 17 -6.74 33.59 90.77
N ALA A 18 -6.61 32.27 90.59
CA ALA A 18 -7.07 31.21 91.51
C ALA A 18 -6.28 29.93 91.12
N GLY A 19 -5.39 29.35 91.92
CA GLY A 19 -5.65 28.72 93.22
C GLY A 19 -5.99 27.24 93.00
N THR A 20 -5.10 26.31 93.35
CA THR A 20 -5.30 25.06 94.14
C THR A 20 -4.14 24.05 93.90
N THR A 21 -3.88 23.26 94.94
CA THR A 21 -2.72 22.44 95.32
C THR A 21 -2.64 21.00 94.74
N LEU A 22 -1.39 20.49 94.65
CA LEU A 22 -0.84 19.13 94.91
C LEU A 22 -1.62 17.85 94.51
N SER A 23 -0.96 16.95 93.77
CA SER A 23 -0.90 15.50 94.10
C SER A 23 0.32 14.81 93.47
N ALA A 24 0.82 13.78 94.16
CA ALA A 24 2.00 13.00 93.82
C ALA A 24 1.70 11.80 92.89
N ASP A 25 2.80 11.21 92.44
CA ASP A 25 3.05 9.79 92.13
C ASP A 25 3.14 9.26 90.69
N ASP A 26 4.15 8.39 90.61
CA ASP A 26 4.41 7.26 89.73
C ASP A 26 5.05 7.49 88.36
N GLY A 27 6.33 7.09 88.32
CA GLY A 27 7.19 7.19 87.17
C GLY A 27 6.85 6.24 86.03
N ILE A 28 7.13 6.70 84.83
CA ILE A 28 7.79 5.92 83.78
C ILE A 28 8.81 6.87 83.16
N ALA A 29 10.10 6.64 83.41
CA ALA A 29 11.14 7.24 82.60
C ALA A 29 10.99 6.65 81.19
N ALA A 30 10.25 7.33 80.31
CA ALA A 30 10.36 7.12 78.89
C ALA A 30 11.79 7.49 78.50
N GLN A 31 12.63 6.48 78.38
CA GLN A 31 13.96 6.59 77.79
C GLN A 31 13.77 7.28 76.43
N ALA A 32 14.19 8.55 76.34
CA ALA A 32 14.14 9.29 75.09
C ALA A 32 14.88 8.45 74.05
N ALA A 33 14.19 7.98 73.02
CA ALA A 33 14.81 7.28 71.90
C ALA A 33 15.97 8.15 71.41
N GLU A 34 17.18 7.60 71.43
CA GLU A 34 18.37 8.31 70.95
C GLU A 34 18.07 8.81 69.53
N SER A 35 18.04 10.12 69.35
CA SER A 35 17.66 10.68 68.06
C SER A 35 18.82 10.46 67.08
N TYR A 36 18.54 9.89 65.91
CA TYR A 36 19.56 9.68 64.89
C TYR A 36 20.11 11.02 64.39
N TYR A 37 21.41 11.06 64.09
CA TYR A 37 22.10 12.22 63.54
C TYR A 37 22.99 11.82 62.36
N ALA A 38 23.21 12.76 61.44
CA ALA A 38 24.29 12.67 60.47
C ALA A 38 25.02 14.01 60.38
N ARG A 39 26.32 13.98 60.16
CA ARG A 39 27.13 15.16 59.91
C ARG A 39 27.96 14.94 58.66
N LEU A 40 27.70 15.74 57.62
CA LEU A 40 28.51 15.75 56.41
C LEU A 40 29.79 16.55 56.66
N LYS A 41 30.95 15.94 56.40
CA LYS A 41 32.30 16.47 56.69
C LYS A 41 33.01 17.04 55.46
N GLY A 42 32.30 17.17 54.34
CA GLY A 42 32.86 17.61 53.06
C GLY A 42 32.70 16.55 51.97
N PHE A 43 33.18 16.92 50.78
CA PHE A 43 33.21 16.03 49.62
C PHE A 43 34.61 15.45 49.39
N THR A 44 34.64 14.28 48.78
CA THR A 44 35.82 13.67 48.17
C THR A 44 35.46 13.24 46.75
N TRP A 45 36.44 13.08 45.86
CA TRP A 45 36.17 12.60 44.51
C TRP A 45 37.36 11.85 43.92
N GLN A 46 37.07 10.98 42.96
CA GLN A 46 38.06 10.29 42.16
C GLN A 46 37.77 10.52 40.67
N MET A 47 38.73 11.09 39.96
CA MET A 47 38.67 11.22 38.51
C MET A 47 39.16 9.93 37.89
N GLN A 48 38.33 9.27 37.10
CA GLN A 48 38.71 8.12 36.28
C GLN A 48 38.67 8.51 34.80
N ASP A 49 39.11 7.62 33.90
CA ASP A 49 39.15 7.94 32.47
C ASP A 49 37.75 8.19 31.88
N ASP A 50 36.75 7.41 32.31
CA ASP A 50 35.39 7.41 31.75
C ASP A 50 34.30 7.96 32.69
N LYS A 51 34.64 8.32 33.94
CA LYS A 51 33.69 8.84 34.94
C LYS A 51 34.36 9.62 36.07
N ILE A 52 33.53 10.28 36.87
CA ILE A 52 33.89 10.89 38.15
C ILE A 52 33.15 10.14 39.25
N LEU A 53 33.85 9.69 40.29
CA LEU A 53 33.22 9.20 41.51
C LEU A 53 33.15 10.35 42.52
N LEU A 54 31.95 10.73 42.95
CA LEU A 54 31.68 11.73 43.97
C LEU A 54 31.40 11.04 45.30
N GLY A 55 32.13 11.37 46.35
CA GLY A 55 31.95 10.85 47.69
C GLY A 55 31.57 11.94 48.68
N SER A 56 30.77 11.59 49.68
CA SER A 56 30.49 12.46 50.83
C SER A 56 31.11 11.85 52.08
N ALA A 57 32.04 12.56 52.72
CA ALA A 57 32.55 12.16 54.03
C ALA A 57 31.47 12.45 55.09
N TYR A 58 31.26 11.53 56.04
CA TYR A 58 30.18 11.67 57.02
C TYR A 58 30.51 11.00 58.36
N ASP A 59 29.65 11.27 59.33
CA ASP A 59 29.66 10.71 60.69
C ASP A 59 28.22 10.58 61.16
N THR A 60 27.86 9.45 61.76
CA THR A 60 26.46 9.14 62.09
C THR A 60 26.39 8.03 63.12
N ASN A 61 25.34 8.05 63.94
CA ASN A 61 24.91 6.90 64.74
C ASN A 61 23.81 6.08 64.06
N ASP A 62 23.40 6.44 62.84
CA ASP A 62 22.34 5.76 62.09
C ASP A 62 22.94 4.73 61.10
N PRO A 63 22.71 3.43 61.31
CA PRO A 63 23.22 2.38 60.42
C PRO A 63 22.52 2.34 59.05
N ASP A 64 21.38 3.01 58.90
CA ASP A 64 20.54 3.00 57.69
C ASP A 64 20.47 4.35 56.97
N LEU A 65 21.43 5.25 57.24
CA LEU A 65 21.58 6.55 56.57
C LEU A 65 21.52 6.44 55.04
N ARG A 66 20.75 7.32 54.39
CA ARG A 66 20.54 7.30 52.94
C ARG A 66 21.01 8.58 52.26
N PHE A 67 21.69 8.45 51.14
CA PHE A 67 22.23 9.56 50.37
C PHE A 67 21.41 9.86 49.12
N THR A 68 21.33 11.13 48.75
CA THR A 68 20.81 11.60 47.47
C THR A 68 21.80 12.57 46.87
N PHE A 69 22.21 12.32 45.63
CA PHE A 69 23.15 13.16 44.89
C PHE A 69 22.46 13.84 43.73
N LYS A 70 22.69 15.14 43.56
CA LYS A 70 22.20 15.92 42.43
C LYS A 70 23.33 16.76 41.86
N SER A 71 23.26 17.07 40.58
CA SER A 71 24.14 18.06 39.94
C SER A 71 23.31 19.16 39.30
N TYR A 72 23.78 20.39 39.37
CA TYR A 72 23.20 21.53 38.69
C TYR A 72 24.19 22.02 37.65
N ASN A 73 23.83 21.96 36.38
CA ASN A 73 24.65 22.49 35.30
C ASN A 73 24.48 24.00 35.21
N LEU A 74 25.55 24.77 35.42
CA LEU A 74 25.49 26.24 35.41
C LEU A 74 25.27 26.83 34.02
N ASP A 75 25.58 26.10 32.96
CA ASP A 75 25.39 26.57 31.58
C ASP A 75 23.94 26.34 31.15
N THR A 76 23.39 25.14 31.39
CA THR A 76 22.01 24.79 31.00
C THR A 76 20.97 25.20 32.03
N LYS A 77 21.38 25.61 33.23
CA LYS A 77 20.52 26.00 34.37
C LYS A 77 19.57 24.89 34.82
N LYS A 78 19.96 23.61 34.66
CA LYS A 78 19.13 22.44 35.00
C LYS A 78 19.74 21.60 36.11
N TRP A 79 18.87 21.14 37.02
CA TRP A 79 19.19 20.09 37.98
C TRP A 79 19.03 18.70 37.35
N GLU A 80 19.93 17.80 37.69
CA GLU A 80 19.90 16.39 37.37
C GLU A 80 20.02 15.61 38.69
N VAL A 81 19.12 14.67 38.93
CA VAL A 81 19.25 13.73 40.05
C VAL A 81 20.16 12.59 39.59
N LEU A 82 21.32 12.45 40.23
CA LEU A 82 22.29 11.42 39.87
C LEU A 82 21.89 10.07 40.44
N ASP A 83 21.41 10.07 41.68
CA ASP A 83 20.86 8.91 42.40
C ASP A 83 20.16 9.42 43.68
N SER A 84 19.22 8.65 44.21
CA SER A 84 18.43 9.02 45.38
C SER A 84 18.22 7.84 46.32
N ASN A 85 18.18 8.13 47.63
CA ASN A 85 17.86 7.15 48.67
C ASN A 85 18.80 5.93 48.74
N LYS A 86 20.08 6.11 48.41
CA LYS A 86 21.05 5.01 48.36
C LYS A 86 21.82 4.84 49.67
N LYS A 87 22.24 3.61 50.01
CA LYS A 87 23.11 3.36 51.19
C LYS A 87 24.53 3.88 51.01
N SER A 88 25.06 3.82 49.79
CA SER A 88 26.44 4.19 49.53
C SER A 88 26.62 5.70 49.53
N ASN A 89 27.65 6.18 50.23
CA ASN A 89 28.07 7.57 50.23
C ASN A 89 28.89 7.98 48.99
N TRP A 90 29.03 7.09 48.01
CA TRP A 90 29.67 7.34 46.72
C TRP A 90 28.67 7.33 45.57
N GLN A 91 28.90 8.17 44.56
CA GLN A 91 28.07 8.32 43.38
C GLN A 91 28.92 8.36 42.11
N THR A 92 28.53 7.60 41.08
CA THR A 92 29.13 7.74 39.74
C THR A 92 28.48 8.88 38.98
N TRP A 93 29.29 9.72 38.34
CA TRP A 93 28.85 10.88 37.59
C TRP A 93 29.58 10.95 36.25
N LYS A 94 28.82 11.13 35.16
CA LYS A 94 29.34 11.29 33.79
C LYS A 94 28.87 12.62 33.19
N PRO A 95 29.40 13.76 33.65
CA PRO A 95 28.98 15.07 33.17
C PRO A 95 29.53 15.42 31.78
N TYR A 96 28.94 16.43 31.14
CA TYR A 96 29.60 17.18 30.07
C TYR A 96 30.66 18.12 30.66
N LYS A 97 31.57 18.62 29.82
CA LYS A 97 32.49 19.69 30.18
C LYS A 97 31.68 20.92 30.58
N GLY A 98 32.03 21.55 31.70
CA GLY A 98 31.31 22.72 32.20
C GLY A 98 31.49 22.95 33.69
N ASN A 99 30.73 23.89 34.23
CA ASN A 99 30.72 24.21 35.65
C ASN A 99 29.44 23.72 36.31
N TYR A 100 29.57 23.13 37.49
CA TYR A 100 28.45 22.49 38.18
C TYR A 100 28.39 22.88 39.66
N TRP A 101 27.18 22.86 40.22
CA TRP A 101 27.00 22.64 41.66
C TRP A 101 26.69 21.16 41.89
N VAL A 102 27.41 20.53 42.80
CA VAL A 102 27.15 19.15 43.23
C VAL A 102 26.53 19.22 44.61
N TYR A 103 25.33 18.67 44.74
CA TYR A 103 24.54 18.62 45.97
C TYR A 103 24.51 17.19 46.50
N CYS A 104 24.74 17.03 47.81
CA CYS A 104 24.56 15.77 48.52
C CYS A 104 23.69 15.99 49.73
N GLN A 105 22.65 15.17 49.89
CA GLN A 105 21.80 15.09 51.06
C GLN A 105 21.93 13.71 51.69
N ALA A 106 22.12 13.67 53.01
CA ALA A 106 22.00 12.49 53.83
C ALA A 106 20.71 12.56 54.67
N THR A 107 19.90 11.50 54.63
CA THR A 107 18.63 11.40 55.34
C THR A 107 18.68 10.21 56.30
N THR A 108 18.46 10.49 57.59
CA THR A 108 18.38 9.47 58.65
C THR A 108 17.06 8.72 58.58
N SER A 109 17.01 7.55 59.21
CA SER A 109 15.85 6.66 59.29
C SER A 109 14.64 7.29 60.01
N ASP A 110 14.87 8.26 60.90
CA ASP A 110 13.83 9.09 61.54
C ASP A 110 13.38 10.29 60.67
N GLY A 111 13.92 10.42 59.44
CA GLY A 111 13.49 11.39 58.44
C GLY A 111 14.18 12.75 58.49
N LYS A 112 15.20 12.95 59.33
CA LYS A 112 15.98 14.21 59.32
C LYS A 112 16.95 14.24 58.13
N SER A 113 17.10 15.41 57.53
CA SER A 113 17.99 15.61 56.39
C SER A 113 19.12 16.59 56.71
N TYR A 114 20.30 16.27 56.18
CA TYR A 114 21.52 17.06 56.27
C TYR A 114 22.10 17.18 54.87
N ASP A 115 22.51 18.37 54.45
CA ASP A 115 23.03 18.56 53.10
C ASP A 115 24.27 19.45 53.02
N GLN A 116 24.94 19.37 51.87
CA GLN A 116 26.07 20.20 51.49
C GLN A 116 26.10 20.36 49.97
N THR A 117 26.71 21.45 49.52
CA THR A 117 26.91 21.75 48.09
C THR A 117 28.35 22.17 47.84
N MET A 118 28.92 21.74 46.71
CA MET A 118 30.22 22.24 46.22
C MET A 118 30.15 22.73 44.77
N CYS A 119 31.03 23.66 44.42
CA CYS A 119 31.27 24.00 43.02
C CYS A 119 32.28 23.02 42.42
N PHE A 120 32.01 22.51 41.22
CA PHE A 120 32.87 21.53 40.55
C PHE A 120 33.03 21.90 39.07
N ALA A 121 34.28 22.09 38.64
CA ALA A 121 34.62 22.36 37.25
C ALA A 121 35.05 21.05 36.54
N VAL A 122 34.38 20.71 35.45
CA VAL A 122 34.65 19.52 34.65
C VAL A 122 35.40 19.91 33.38
N GLY A 123 36.65 19.45 33.24
CA GLY A 123 37.53 19.85 32.14
C GLY A 123 37.30 19.15 30.79
N LYS A 124 36.62 17.99 30.77
CA LYS A 124 36.33 17.20 29.54
C LYS A 124 34.92 16.57 29.58
N ASN A 125 34.41 16.16 28.43
CA ASN A 125 33.14 15.42 28.36
C ASN A 125 33.34 13.98 28.85
N TYR A 126 32.60 13.60 29.90
CA TYR A 126 32.45 12.22 30.36
C TYR A 126 31.16 11.57 29.84
N ALA A 127 30.11 12.38 29.61
CA ALA A 127 28.95 11.95 28.84
C ALA A 127 29.34 11.69 27.37
N SER A 128 28.64 10.76 26.72
CA SER A 128 28.80 10.52 25.29
C SER A 128 28.45 11.76 24.49
N TYR A 129 29.31 12.17 23.56
CA TYR A 129 29.06 13.28 22.66
C TYR A 129 29.46 12.91 21.24
N VAL A 130 28.92 13.62 20.26
CA VAL A 130 29.45 13.65 18.90
C VAL A 130 29.35 15.07 18.37
N ASN A 131 30.41 15.56 17.75
CA ASN A 131 30.46 16.84 17.06
C ASN A 131 30.71 16.61 15.58
N LEU A 132 29.96 17.29 14.72
CA LEU A 132 30.17 17.26 13.27
C LEU A 132 31.01 18.47 12.85
N ASN A 133 32.11 18.21 12.16
CA ASN A 133 33.17 19.17 11.84
C ASN A 133 33.19 19.53 10.35
N GLY A 134 32.03 19.55 9.70
CA GLY A 134 31.89 19.81 8.27
C GLY A 134 31.72 18.55 7.42
N PHE A 135 31.52 18.79 6.13
CA PHE A 135 31.31 17.76 5.13
C PHE A 135 32.56 17.56 4.26
N THR A 136 32.68 16.37 3.69
CA THR A 136 33.64 16.02 2.64
C THR A 136 32.91 15.22 1.57
N TRP A 137 33.45 15.14 0.35
CA TRP A 137 32.83 14.36 -0.72
C TRP A 137 33.84 13.85 -1.74
N GLN A 138 33.44 12.79 -2.45
CA GLN A 138 34.18 12.23 -3.59
C GLN A 138 33.22 12.05 -4.76
N ILE A 139 33.57 12.62 -5.91
CA ILE A 139 32.77 12.52 -7.14
C ILE A 139 33.37 11.43 -8.02
N HIS A 140 32.57 10.41 -8.32
CA HIS A 140 32.93 9.35 -9.28
C HIS A 140 32.14 9.54 -10.59
N ASN A 141 32.37 8.66 -11.56
CA ASN A 141 31.64 8.71 -12.82
C ASN A 141 30.15 8.37 -12.66
N ASP A 142 29.81 7.47 -11.74
CA ASP A 142 28.49 6.85 -11.56
C ASP A 142 27.80 7.16 -10.22
N LYS A 143 28.47 7.87 -9.30
CA LYS A 143 27.96 8.23 -7.98
C LYS A 143 28.72 9.39 -7.34
N ILE A 144 28.17 9.91 -6.25
CA ILE A 144 28.82 10.83 -5.31
C ILE A 144 28.88 10.15 -3.95
N LEU A 145 30.04 10.16 -3.29
CA LEU A 145 30.16 9.78 -1.88
C LEU A 145 30.16 11.05 -1.03
N ILE A 146 29.25 11.17 -0.08
CA ILE A 146 29.18 12.27 0.88
C ILE A 146 29.64 11.77 2.25
N GLY A 147 30.62 12.43 2.84
CA GLY A 147 31.15 12.13 4.17
C GLY A 147 30.88 13.27 5.14
N SER A 148 30.80 12.92 6.42
CA SER A 148 30.73 13.87 7.54
C SER A 148 31.97 13.68 8.41
N ALA A 149 32.78 14.73 8.57
CA ALA A 149 33.89 14.72 9.53
C ALA A 149 33.33 14.84 10.94
N TYR A 150 33.87 14.12 11.92
CA TYR A 150 33.32 14.12 13.28
C TYR A 150 34.38 13.84 14.35
N ASP A 151 34.04 14.21 15.58
CA ASP A 151 34.79 13.94 16.81
C ASP A 151 33.81 13.39 17.87
N THR A 152 34.17 12.30 18.54
CA THR A 152 33.28 11.58 19.48
C THR A 152 34.10 10.77 20.48
N ASN A 153 33.57 10.61 21.69
CA ASN A 153 34.06 9.62 22.67
C ASN A 153 33.22 8.33 22.70
N ASP A 154 32.27 8.18 21.77
CA ASP A 154 31.35 7.04 21.71
C ASP A 154 31.56 6.23 20.42
N SER A 155 32.09 5.01 20.56
CA SER A 155 32.34 4.09 19.44
C SER A 155 31.06 3.57 18.78
N GLY A 156 29.90 3.70 19.43
CA GLY A 156 28.58 3.37 18.91
C GLY A 156 27.90 4.52 18.15
N THR A 157 28.64 5.57 17.78
CA THR A 157 28.10 6.70 17.02
C THR A 157 27.56 6.25 15.65
N GLN A 158 26.37 6.71 15.30
CA GLN A 158 25.66 6.39 14.06
C GLN A 158 25.26 7.66 13.30
N PHE A 159 25.11 7.56 11.98
CA PHE A 159 24.84 8.67 11.07
C PHE A 159 23.61 8.42 10.20
N SER A 160 22.78 9.45 10.03
CA SER A 160 21.67 9.51 9.08
C SER A 160 21.93 10.59 8.04
N PHE A 161 21.60 10.32 6.79
CA PHE A 161 21.80 11.25 5.68
C PHE A 161 20.49 11.46 4.92
N LYS A 162 20.19 12.71 4.59
CA LYS A 162 19.05 13.09 3.75
C LYS A 162 19.48 14.13 2.72
N ALA A 163 18.82 14.15 1.57
CA ALA A 163 18.98 15.18 0.55
C ALA A 163 17.64 15.87 0.29
N TYR A 164 17.62 17.19 0.26
CA TYR A 164 16.46 17.97 -0.14
C TYR A 164 16.72 18.53 -1.54
N ASN A 165 15.89 18.15 -2.51
CA ASN A 165 15.98 18.68 -3.86
C ASN A 165 15.22 20.02 -3.92
N LEU A 166 15.91 21.10 -4.27
CA LEU A 166 15.33 22.45 -4.28
C LEU A 166 14.32 22.65 -5.42
N ASP A 167 14.52 21.99 -6.56
CA ASP A 167 13.65 22.11 -7.73
C ASP A 167 12.31 21.40 -7.52
N THR A 168 12.34 20.20 -6.94
CA THR A 168 11.15 19.38 -6.67
C THR A 168 10.55 19.61 -5.29
N GLN A 169 11.25 20.34 -4.41
CA GLN A 169 10.88 20.62 -3.03
C GLN A 169 10.64 19.38 -2.16
N LYS A 170 11.37 18.29 -2.42
CA LYS A 170 11.18 17.00 -1.77
C LYS A 170 12.44 16.53 -1.04
N TRP A 171 12.23 15.93 0.13
CA TRP A 171 13.25 15.19 0.87
C TRP A 171 13.38 13.76 0.36
N GLU A 172 14.62 13.32 0.21
CA GLU A 172 15.05 11.95 -0.04
C GLU A 172 15.83 11.46 1.18
N THR A 173 15.46 10.31 1.73
CA THR A 173 16.26 9.67 2.79
C THR A 173 17.31 8.77 2.15
N LEU A 174 18.58 9.07 2.39
CA LEU A 174 19.71 8.33 1.81
C LEU A 174 20.13 7.16 2.69
N SER A 175 20.10 7.35 4.01
CA SER A 175 20.31 6.30 5.00
C SER A 175 19.84 6.72 6.40
N THR A 176 19.58 5.74 7.26
CA THR A 176 19.17 5.95 8.64
C THR A 176 20.12 5.26 9.61
N PHE A 177 20.71 6.04 10.53
CA PHE A 177 21.55 5.64 11.67
C PHE A 177 22.45 4.42 11.42
N LYS A 178 23.33 4.52 10.44
CA LYS A 178 24.38 3.52 10.17
C LYS A 178 25.69 3.91 10.85
N SER A 179 26.57 2.94 11.11
CA SER A 179 27.88 3.21 11.73
C SER A 179 28.84 4.02 10.85
N SER A 180 28.70 3.94 9.53
CA SER A 180 29.56 4.66 8.60
C SER A 180 29.18 6.14 8.48
N ASN A 181 30.18 7.02 8.57
CA ASN A 181 30.07 8.45 8.33
C ASN A 181 30.09 8.84 6.84
N TRP A 182 30.09 7.87 5.92
CA TRP A 182 30.05 8.07 4.47
C TRP A 182 28.75 7.55 3.87
N GLN A 183 28.18 8.24 2.88
CA GLN A 183 26.96 7.89 2.17
C GLN A 183 27.17 7.90 0.66
N THR A 184 26.74 6.83 -0.02
CA THR A 184 26.65 6.81 -1.48
C THR A 184 25.37 7.49 -1.95
N TRP A 185 25.47 8.39 -2.90
CA TRP A 185 24.36 9.17 -3.43
C TRP A 185 24.39 9.18 -4.96
N LYS A 186 23.22 8.97 -5.59
CA LYS A 186 23.04 8.98 -7.05
C LYS A 186 21.97 10.01 -7.45
N PRO A 187 22.27 11.31 -7.31
CA PRO A 187 21.32 12.38 -7.59
C PRO A 187 21.04 12.58 -9.07
N TYR A 188 20.01 13.38 -9.35
CA TYR A 188 19.84 14.03 -10.65
C TYR A 188 20.53 15.41 -10.63
N LYS A 189 20.76 15.98 -11.80
CA LYS A 189 21.27 17.34 -11.95
C LYS A 189 20.33 18.32 -11.25
N GLY A 190 20.88 19.20 -10.43
CA GLY A 190 20.09 20.16 -9.65
C GLY A 190 20.83 20.69 -8.43
N ASN A 191 20.12 21.49 -7.63
CA ASN A 191 20.64 22.03 -6.37
C ASN A 191 19.99 21.32 -5.19
N TYR A 192 20.81 21.00 -4.19
CA TYR A 192 20.38 20.21 -3.04
C TYR A 192 20.84 20.81 -1.72
N TRP A 193 20.07 20.59 -0.66
CA TRP A 193 20.60 20.61 0.70
C TRP A 193 20.90 19.19 1.16
N ILE A 194 22.09 18.96 1.68
CA ILE A 194 22.48 17.69 2.28
C ILE A 194 22.46 17.84 3.79
N TYR A 195 21.67 17.02 4.46
CA TYR A 195 21.53 16.98 5.91
C TYR A 195 22.21 15.71 6.45
N CYS A 196 23.04 15.88 7.48
CA CYS A 196 23.63 14.77 8.22
C CYS A 196 23.28 14.93 9.70
N GLN A 197 22.79 13.86 10.32
CA GLN A 197 22.59 13.79 11.77
C GLN A 197 23.44 12.66 12.32
N ALA A 198 24.18 12.94 13.39
CA ALA A 198 24.89 11.94 14.16
C ALA A 198 24.17 11.68 15.50
N LYS A 199 24.24 10.44 15.98
CA LYS A 199 23.62 9.98 17.22
C LYS A 199 24.56 9.07 17.99
N THR A 200 24.75 9.29 19.28
CA THR A 200 25.54 8.43 20.18
C THR A 200 24.73 7.22 20.67
N SER A 201 25.39 6.23 21.28
CA SER A 201 24.73 5.05 21.87
C SER A 201 23.75 5.41 23.00
N THR A 202 24.00 6.51 23.69
CA THR A 202 23.15 7.06 24.76
C THR A 202 22.01 7.95 24.25
N GLY A 203 21.98 8.23 22.94
CA GLY A 203 20.92 9.01 22.29
C GLY A 203 21.18 10.51 22.15
N TYR A 204 22.38 11.01 22.47
CA TYR A 204 22.77 12.38 22.16
C TYR A 204 22.85 12.57 20.65
N THR A 205 22.29 13.66 20.12
CA THR A 205 22.28 13.95 18.68
C THR A 205 22.86 15.32 18.35
N THR A 206 23.53 15.41 17.21
CA THR A 206 23.93 16.66 16.57
C THR A 206 23.64 16.58 15.07
N ASP A 207 23.55 17.70 14.38
CA ASP A 207 23.28 17.74 12.95
C ASP A 207 24.00 18.91 12.26
N GLN A 208 24.10 18.80 10.93
CA GLN A 208 24.61 19.85 10.07
C GLN A 208 23.99 19.76 8.67
N VAL A 209 24.04 20.88 7.94
CA VAL A 209 23.52 21.01 6.57
C VAL A 209 24.54 21.68 5.67
N MET A 210 24.63 21.25 4.41
CA MET A 210 25.35 21.97 3.35
C MET A 210 24.51 22.13 2.08
N CYS A 211 24.82 23.15 1.28
CA CYS A 211 24.32 23.25 -0.10
C CYS A 211 25.24 22.47 -1.04
N PHE A 212 24.68 21.74 -2.00
CA PHE A 212 25.43 20.95 -2.96
C PHE A 212 24.81 21.05 -4.36
N ALA A 213 25.62 21.46 -5.34
CA ALA A 213 25.20 21.54 -6.75
C ALA A 213 25.67 20.31 -7.51
N VAL A 214 24.73 19.63 -8.18
CA VAL A 214 24.98 18.42 -8.96
C VAL A 214 24.96 18.78 -10.45
N GLY A 215 26.08 18.58 -11.14
CA GLY A 215 26.26 19.02 -12.54
C GLY A 215 25.68 18.08 -13.61
N LYS A 216 25.42 16.81 -13.27
CA LYS A 216 24.88 15.79 -14.19
C LYS A 216 24.04 14.75 -13.46
N ASP A 217 23.25 13.98 -14.20
CA ASP A 217 22.48 12.88 -13.63
C ASP A 217 23.38 11.67 -13.29
N TYR A 218 23.22 11.17 -12.07
CA TYR A 218 23.83 9.93 -11.55
C TYR A 218 22.78 8.84 -11.29
N GLY A 219 21.51 9.23 -11.15
CA GLY A 219 20.39 8.32 -10.95
C GLY A 219 20.14 7.40 -12.15
N PRO A 220 19.35 6.32 -11.95
CA PRO A 220 18.78 5.54 -13.04
C PRO A 220 18.09 6.44 -14.08
N TYR A 221 18.36 6.22 -15.36
CA TYR A 221 17.67 6.87 -16.46
C TYR A 221 17.22 5.84 -17.49
N VAL A 222 16.17 6.17 -18.23
CA VAL A 222 15.80 5.45 -19.44
C VAL A 222 15.36 6.45 -20.50
N HIS A 223 15.80 6.24 -21.74
CA HIS A 223 15.37 7.04 -22.89
C HIS A 223 14.95 6.12 -24.02
N LEU A 224 13.70 6.26 -24.48
CA LEU A 224 13.20 5.56 -25.66
C LEU A 224 13.72 6.25 -26.94
N ASN A 225 14.29 5.46 -27.86
CA ASN A 225 14.95 5.93 -29.09
C ASN A 225 14.13 5.62 -30.36
N GLY A 226 12.85 5.28 -30.22
CA GLY A 226 11.97 4.90 -31.32
C GLY A 226 11.53 3.45 -31.29
N TYR A 227 10.77 3.08 -32.31
CA TYR A 227 10.11 1.78 -32.44
C TYR A 227 10.75 0.92 -33.51
N THR A 228 10.58 -0.38 -33.36
CA THR A 228 10.80 -1.39 -34.39
C THR A 228 9.66 -2.40 -34.35
N TRP A 229 9.44 -3.13 -35.43
CA TRP A 229 8.40 -4.14 -35.48
C TRP A 229 8.76 -5.29 -36.42
N GLN A 230 8.14 -6.44 -36.19
CA GLN A 230 8.22 -7.60 -37.06
C GLN A 230 6.80 -8.09 -37.35
N MET A 231 6.45 -8.10 -38.64
CA MET A 231 5.20 -8.72 -39.10
C MET A 231 5.38 -10.25 -39.04
N LYS A 232 4.47 -10.95 -38.37
CA LYS A 232 4.36 -12.42 -38.34
C LYS A 232 3.06 -12.81 -39.05
N SER A 233 2.91 -14.10 -39.35
CA SER A 233 1.69 -14.60 -40.00
C SER A 233 0.42 -14.44 -39.17
N ASP A 234 0.53 -14.35 -37.84
CA ASP A 234 -0.61 -14.34 -36.91
C ASP A 234 -0.56 -13.18 -35.90
N SER A 235 0.41 -12.27 -36.05
CA SER A 235 0.69 -11.20 -35.07
C SER A 235 1.68 -10.18 -35.61
N ILE A 236 1.83 -9.08 -34.89
CA ILE A 236 2.87 -8.08 -35.05
C ILE A 236 3.66 -8.03 -33.73
N LEU A 237 4.96 -8.30 -33.78
CA LEU A 237 5.84 -8.01 -32.64
C LEU A 237 6.23 -6.54 -32.70
N VAL A 238 6.00 -5.78 -31.64
CA VAL A 238 6.42 -4.39 -31.53
C VAL A 238 7.49 -4.27 -30.45
N GLY A 239 8.61 -3.65 -30.80
CA GLY A 239 9.72 -3.38 -29.91
C GLY A 239 10.00 -1.89 -29.78
N SER A 240 10.55 -1.48 -28.64
CA SER A 240 11.06 -0.12 -28.44
C SER A 240 12.56 -0.18 -28.20
N ALA A 241 13.31 0.60 -28.97
CA ALA A 241 14.74 0.81 -28.75
C ALA A 241 14.92 1.76 -27.56
N TYR A 242 15.92 1.52 -26.70
CA TYR A 242 16.13 2.33 -25.52
C TYR A 242 17.60 2.34 -25.07
N ASN A 243 17.99 3.41 -24.37
CA ASN A 243 19.25 3.52 -23.64
C ASN A 243 18.96 3.69 -22.15
N THR A 244 19.73 3.02 -21.30
CA THR A 244 19.54 3.05 -19.84
C THR A 244 20.85 2.71 -19.13
N ASN A 245 21.02 3.21 -17.90
CA ASN A 245 22.02 2.70 -16.94
C ASN A 245 21.38 1.81 -15.85
N ASP A 246 20.08 1.56 -15.94
CA ASP A 246 19.30 0.69 -15.06
C ASP A 246 19.11 -0.69 -15.69
N SER A 247 19.43 -1.74 -14.94
CA SER A 247 19.22 -3.13 -15.33
C SER A 247 17.77 -3.61 -15.17
N ASP A 248 16.91 -2.89 -14.43
CA ASP A 248 15.53 -3.29 -14.15
C ASP A 248 14.49 -2.32 -14.73
N VAL A 249 14.62 -2.00 -16.02
CA VAL A 249 13.63 -1.21 -16.74
C VAL A 249 12.38 -2.05 -17.03
N LYS A 250 11.20 -1.50 -16.73
CA LYS A 250 9.89 -2.08 -17.04
C LYS A 250 9.20 -1.35 -18.19
N PHE A 251 8.52 -2.10 -19.05
CA PHE A 251 7.82 -1.62 -20.24
C PHE A 251 6.32 -1.88 -20.17
N THR A 252 5.55 -0.83 -20.46
CA THR A 252 4.09 -0.90 -20.57
C THR A 252 3.67 -0.50 -21.96
N TYR A 253 2.96 -1.40 -22.65
CA TYR A 253 2.50 -1.19 -24.02
C TYR A 253 0.98 -1.11 -24.07
N LYS A 254 0.48 -0.13 -24.83
CA LYS A 254 -0.95 0.02 -25.12
C LYS A 254 -1.14 0.31 -26.61
N SER A 255 -2.28 -0.13 -27.15
CA SER A 255 -2.74 0.28 -28.48
C SER A 255 -4.06 1.04 -28.37
N TYR A 256 -4.23 2.06 -29.20
CA TYR A 256 -5.46 2.83 -29.31
C TYR A 256 -6.02 2.65 -30.70
N ASN A 257 -7.24 2.14 -30.83
CA ASN A 257 -7.90 1.99 -32.12
C ASN A 257 -8.58 3.32 -32.49
N LEU A 258 -8.16 3.93 -33.60
CA LEU A 258 -8.67 5.25 -34.01
C LEU A 258 -10.12 5.22 -34.50
N THR A 259 -10.64 4.06 -34.90
CA THR A 259 -12.04 3.88 -35.32
C THR A 259 -12.94 3.73 -34.11
N THR A 260 -12.63 2.79 -33.22
CA THR A 260 -13.49 2.49 -32.04
C THR A 260 -13.27 3.46 -30.89
N LYS A 261 -12.19 4.27 -30.94
CA LYS A 261 -11.77 5.20 -29.89
C LYS A 261 -11.47 4.51 -28.54
N GLN A 262 -11.02 3.26 -28.59
CA GLN A 262 -10.75 2.44 -27.40
C GLN A 262 -9.26 2.12 -27.24
N TRP A 263 -8.81 2.15 -25.98
CA TRP A 263 -7.49 1.64 -25.59
C TRP A 263 -7.55 0.14 -25.30
N GLN A 264 -6.46 -0.55 -25.64
CA GLN A 264 -6.21 -1.93 -25.29
C GLN A 264 -4.81 -2.04 -24.70
N SER A 265 -4.72 -2.58 -23.47
CA SER A 265 -3.44 -2.94 -22.87
C SER A 265 -2.86 -4.16 -23.58
N LEU A 266 -1.58 -4.07 -23.96
CA LEU A 266 -0.83 -5.15 -24.61
C LEU A 266 0.12 -5.83 -23.62
N SER A 267 0.78 -5.03 -22.77
CA SER A 267 1.56 -5.51 -21.64
C SER A 267 1.59 -4.44 -20.54
N ASP A 268 1.85 -4.86 -19.31
CA ASP A 268 1.99 -3.97 -18.15
C ASP A 268 3.21 -4.39 -17.33
N ASN A 269 4.07 -3.42 -16.99
CA ASN A 269 5.30 -3.62 -16.22
C ASN A 269 6.17 -4.82 -16.65
N SER A 270 6.28 -5.06 -17.96
CA SER A 270 7.06 -6.17 -18.53
C SER A 270 8.57 -5.90 -18.46
N SER A 271 9.40 -6.90 -18.16
CA SER A 271 10.87 -6.79 -18.32
C SER A 271 11.31 -6.84 -19.79
N SER A 272 10.42 -7.23 -20.71
CA SER A 272 10.69 -7.27 -22.15
C SER A 272 10.36 -5.93 -22.80
N ASN A 273 11.30 -5.39 -23.57
CA ASN A 273 11.06 -4.24 -24.43
C ASN A 273 10.31 -4.60 -25.73
N TRP A 274 9.87 -5.85 -25.90
CA TRP A 274 9.01 -6.32 -26.99
C TRP A 274 7.65 -6.78 -26.47
N VAL A 275 6.62 -6.58 -27.28
CA VAL A 275 5.25 -7.07 -27.05
C VAL A 275 4.66 -7.70 -28.31
N THR A 276 3.87 -8.76 -28.13
CA THR A 276 3.07 -9.34 -29.22
C THR A 276 1.73 -8.63 -29.30
N TRP A 277 1.41 -8.12 -30.49
CA TRP A 277 0.19 -7.41 -30.79
C TRP A 277 -0.60 -8.16 -31.87
N LYS A 278 -1.91 -8.36 -31.65
CA LYS A 278 -2.82 -9.07 -32.57
C LYS A 278 -4.00 -8.16 -32.97
N PRO A 279 -3.75 -7.09 -33.74
CA PRO A 279 -4.79 -6.13 -34.11
C PRO A 279 -5.68 -6.61 -35.25
N GLU A 280 -6.88 -6.03 -35.31
CA GLU A 280 -7.70 -6.04 -36.53
C GLU A 280 -7.13 -5.04 -37.55
N ARG A 281 -7.58 -5.14 -38.81
CA ARG A 281 -7.24 -4.14 -39.83
C ARG A 281 -7.73 -2.76 -39.41
N GLY A 282 -6.85 -1.75 -39.43
CA GLY A 282 -7.23 -0.40 -39.02
C GLY A 282 -6.05 0.52 -38.73
N ASN A 283 -6.35 1.72 -38.24
CA ASN A 283 -5.35 2.69 -37.83
C ASN A 283 -5.26 2.76 -36.31
N TYR A 284 -4.04 2.74 -35.79
CA TYR A 284 -3.78 2.68 -34.37
C TYR A 284 -2.73 3.68 -33.92
N TRP A 285 -2.78 4.07 -32.65
CA TRP A 285 -1.61 4.55 -31.94
C TRP A 285 -1.05 3.43 -31.09
N ILE A 286 0.27 3.26 -31.10
CA ILE A 286 0.99 2.39 -30.18
C ILE A 286 1.75 3.25 -29.20
N TYR A 287 1.44 3.09 -27.92
CA TYR A 287 2.09 3.77 -26.81
C TYR A 287 3.04 2.79 -26.11
N CYS A 288 4.25 3.26 -25.80
CA CYS A 288 5.18 2.56 -24.92
C CYS A 288 5.65 3.52 -23.83
N GLN A 289 5.65 3.04 -22.59
CA GLN A 289 6.35 3.67 -21.48
C GLN A 289 7.43 2.71 -20.97
N ALA A 290 8.65 3.21 -20.84
CA ALA A 290 9.71 2.59 -20.09
C ALA A 290 9.84 3.26 -18.71
N LYS A 291 10.06 2.48 -17.67
CA LYS A 291 10.16 2.94 -16.28
C LYS A 291 11.36 2.28 -15.59
N THR A 292 12.22 3.07 -14.96
CA THR A 292 13.36 2.58 -14.16
C THR A 292 12.91 2.06 -12.80
N SER A 293 13.80 1.37 -12.09
CA SER A 293 13.61 0.83 -10.73
C SER A 293 13.22 1.89 -9.70
N ASN A 294 13.69 3.13 -9.85
CA ASN A 294 13.35 4.27 -8.99
C ASN A 294 12.16 5.10 -9.51
N GLY A 295 11.53 4.68 -10.62
CA GLY A 295 10.30 5.26 -11.14
C GLY A 295 10.45 6.39 -12.14
N TYR A 296 11.66 6.71 -12.60
CA TYR A 296 11.87 7.61 -13.75
C TYR A 296 11.29 7.00 -15.01
N THR A 297 10.58 7.78 -15.82
CA THR A 297 9.88 7.29 -17.01
C THR A 297 10.31 8.01 -18.29
N SER A 298 10.29 7.28 -19.39
CA SER A 298 10.31 7.82 -20.76
C SER A 298 9.20 7.14 -21.55
N ASP A 299 8.39 7.92 -22.26
CA ASP A 299 7.30 7.41 -23.08
C ASP A 299 7.35 7.96 -24.51
N GLN A 300 6.78 7.19 -25.43
CA GLN A 300 6.63 7.55 -26.83
C GLN A 300 5.30 7.01 -27.37
N THR A 301 4.88 7.54 -28.51
CA THR A 301 3.72 7.07 -29.26
C THR A 301 4.02 7.06 -30.75
N MET A 302 3.59 6.01 -31.45
CA MET A 302 3.71 5.85 -32.90
C MET A 302 2.34 5.64 -33.53
N CYS A 303 2.11 6.23 -34.71
CA CYS A 303 0.97 5.87 -35.55
C CYS A 303 1.29 4.60 -36.35
N PHE A 304 0.37 3.63 -36.38
CA PHE A 304 0.56 2.37 -37.08
C PHE A 304 -0.70 2.00 -37.87
N ALA A 305 -0.55 1.82 -39.18
CA ALA A 305 -1.61 1.33 -40.05
C ALA A 305 -1.47 -0.18 -40.24
N VAL A 306 -2.48 -0.93 -39.82
CA VAL A 306 -2.54 -2.39 -39.94
C VAL A 306 -3.34 -2.73 -41.18
N SER A 307 -2.71 -3.39 -42.15
CA SER A 307 -3.32 -3.76 -43.43
C SER A 307 -4.06 -5.10 -43.41
N GLU A 308 -3.69 -6.01 -42.52
CA GLU A 308 -4.24 -7.36 -42.39
C GLU A 308 -4.90 -7.56 -41.02
N ASP A 309 -5.82 -8.50 -40.91
CA ASP A 309 -6.43 -8.85 -39.63
C ASP A 309 -5.60 -9.93 -38.93
N TYR A 310 -4.90 -9.54 -37.86
CA TYR A 310 -4.10 -10.42 -37.00
C TYR A 310 -4.86 -10.87 -35.76
N SER A 311 -6.15 -10.53 -35.60
CA SER A 311 -6.98 -11.04 -34.49
C SER A 311 -7.16 -12.56 -34.52
N GLY A 312 -6.76 -13.22 -35.62
CA GLY A 312 -6.80 -14.67 -35.80
C GLY A 312 -8.12 -15.17 -36.38
N ASN A 313 -8.87 -14.34 -37.10
CA ASN A 313 -10.24 -14.63 -37.59
C ASN A 313 -11.22 -15.04 -36.47
N LEU A 314 -10.99 -14.57 -35.23
CA LEU A 314 -11.84 -14.90 -34.10
C LEU A 314 -13.23 -14.27 -34.26
N TYR A 315 -14.29 -15.02 -33.94
CA TYR A 315 -15.65 -14.58 -34.23
C TYR A 315 -16.20 -13.71 -33.10
N ARG A 316 -16.49 -12.44 -33.38
CA ARG A 316 -17.00 -11.50 -32.35
C ARG A 316 -18.39 -11.91 -31.86
N ILE A 317 -18.64 -11.70 -30.57
CA ILE A 317 -19.97 -11.90 -29.96
C ILE A 317 -20.84 -10.65 -30.16
N MET A 318 -20.26 -9.45 -30.04
CA MET A 318 -20.95 -8.19 -30.28
C MET A 318 -20.86 -7.77 -31.75
N GLY A 319 -21.93 -7.17 -32.28
CA GLY A 319 -21.99 -6.61 -33.63
C GLY A 319 -23.36 -6.84 -34.29
N SER A 320 -23.49 -6.35 -35.52
CA SER A 320 -24.69 -6.58 -36.34
C SER A 320 -24.74 -7.99 -36.92
N SER A 321 -25.95 -8.48 -37.18
CA SER A 321 -26.23 -9.76 -37.81
C SER A 321 -27.04 -9.55 -39.10
N SER A 322 -26.79 -10.38 -40.12
CA SER A 322 -27.63 -10.44 -41.32
C SER A 322 -28.63 -11.61 -41.28
N ILE A 323 -28.65 -12.39 -40.19
CA ILE A 323 -29.53 -13.56 -40.06
C ILE A 323 -31.00 -13.14 -40.07
N THR A 324 -31.81 -13.83 -40.86
CA THR A 324 -33.26 -13.65 -40.89
C THR A 324 -33.97 -14.68 -40.01
N VAL A 325 -35.21 -14.37 -39.60
CA VAL A 325 -36.05 -15.30 -38.84
C VAL A 325 -36.28 -16.60 -39.64
N ASP A 326 -36.43 -16.52 -40.96
CA ASP A 326 -36.60 -17.71 -41.80
C ASP A 326 -35.39 -18.64 -41.74
N GLN A 327 -34.17 -18.09 -41.70
CA GLN A 327 -32.96 -18.90 -41.55
C GLN A 327 -32.92 -19.58 -40.18
N MET A 328 -33.33 -18.88 -39.12
CA MET A 328 -33.38 -19.45 -37.77
C MET A 328 -34.41 -20.57 -37.65
N VAL A 329 -35.60 -20.38 -38.22
CA VAL A 329 -36.66 -21.40 -38.28
C VAL A 329 -36.18 -22.62 -39.05
N LYS A 330 -35.65 -22.43 -40.28
CA LYS A 330 -35.08 -23.53 -41.07
C LYS A 330 -33.94 -24.23 -40.36
N PHE A 331 -33.07 -23.51 -39.67
CA PHE A 331 -31.96 -24.10 -38.93
C PHE A 331 -32.47 -25.00 -37.80
N TYR A 332 -33.51 -24.56 -37.09
CA TYR A 332 -34.16 -25.38 -36.07
C TYR A 332 -34.80 -26.64 -36.67
N GLU A 333 -35.57 -26.49 -37.76
CA GLU A 333 -36.29 -27.58 -38.43
C GLU A 333 -35.34 -28.60 -39.09
N ASN A 334 -34.28 -28.12 -39.74
CA ASN A 334 -33.24 -28.96 -40.36
C ASN A 334 -32.33 -29.64 -39.32
N GLY A 335 -32.27 -29.07 -38.11
CA GLY A 335 -31.52 -29.64 -37.00
C GLY A 335 -32.20 -30.86 -36.41
N LYS A 336 -31.73 -31.27 -35.22
CA LYS A 336 -32.46 -32.23 -34.38
C LYS A 336 -33.50 -31.50 -33.54
N GLY A 337 -34.25 -30.56 -34.13
CA GLY A 337 -35.33 -29.83 -33.47
C GLY A 337 -36.40 -30.75 -32.90
N ASN A 338 -37.28 -30.17 -32.07
CA ASN A 338 -38.46 -30.88 -31.58
C ASN A 338 -39.40 -31.19 -32.76
N ALA A 339 -39.80 -32.46 -32.91
CA ALA A 339 -40.63 -32.93 -34.03
C ALA A 339 -41.99 -32.22 -34.09
N THR A 340 -42.46 -31.75 -32.94
CA THR A 340 -43.62 -30.85 -32.80
C THR A 340 -43.18 -29.80 -31.80
N TYR A 341 -43.00 -28.56 -32.26
CA TYR A 341 -42.62 -27.43 -31.40
C TYR A 341 -43.46 -27.45 -30.11
N ASP A 342 -42.80 -27.25 -28.96
CA ASP A 342 -43.44 -27.23 -27.62
C ASP A 342 -44.00 -28.59 -27.10
N THR A 343 -43.45 -29.72 -27.57
CA THR A 343 -43.78 -31.07 -27.07
C THR A 343 -42.56 -31.81 -26.52
N PHE A 344 -42.48 -32.06 -25.23
CA PHE A 344 -41.28 -32.59 -24.58
C PHE A 344 -41.42 -34.06 -24.18
N GLY A 345 -40.29 -34.70 -23.83
CA GLY A 345 -40.29 -36.09 -23.35
C GLY A 345 -41.10 -36.30 -22.06
N GLU A 346 -41.16 -35.27 -21.21
CA GLU A 346 -42.03 -35.25 -20.04
C GLU A 346 -43.27 -34.40 -20.37
N SER A 347 -44.45 -35.03 -20.46
CA SER A 347 -45.69 -34.41 -20.94
C SER A 347 -46.18 -33.21 -20.12
N GLN A 348 -45.77 -33.12 -18.85
CA GLN A 348 -46.08 -31.99 -17.96
C GLN A 348 -45.52 -30.64 -18.45
N TYR A 349 -44.54 -30.66 -19.37
CA TYR A 349 -43.98 -29.44 -19.94
C TYR A 349 -44.56 -29.11 -21.32
N ASN A 350 -45.43 -29.93 -21.89
CA ASN A 350 -46.03 -29.66 -23.20
C ASN A 350 -46.84 -28.36 -23.15
N GLY A 351 -46.67 -27.49 -24.15
CA GLY A 351 -47.36 -26.21 -24.19
C GLY A 351 -46.72 -25.10 -23.33
N CYS A 352 -45.60 -25.36 -22.65
CA CYS A 352 -45.02 -24.37 -21.74
C CYS A 352 -44.40 -23.18 -22.48
N LEU A 353 -43.80 -23.37 -23.66
CA LEU A 353 -43.26 -22.25 -24.44
C LEU A 353 -44.39 -21.36 -24.97
N THR A 354 -45.52 -21.97 -25.36
CA THR A 354 -46.75 -21.29 -25.74
C THR A 354 -47.29 -20.46 -24.57
N GLN A 355 -47.39 -21.06 -23.37
CA GLN A 355 -47.79 -20.36 -22.15
C GLN A 355 -46.81 -19.22 -21.79
N GLY A 356 -45.52 -19.43 -22.04
CA GLY A 356 -44.46 -18.43 -21.87
C GLY A 356 -44.39 -17.36 -22.97
N GLY A 357 -45.37 -17.29 -23.87
CA GLY A 357 -45.51 -16.22 -24.87
C GLY A 357 -44.84 -16.47 -26.22
N ALA A 358 -44.39 -17.70 -26.50
CA ALA A 358 -43.91 -18.12 -27.82
C ALA A 358 -44.75 -19.31 -28.33
N PRO A 359 -45.86 -19.07 -29.04
CA PRO A 359 -46.77 -20.13 -29.49
C PRO A 359 -46.22 -20.99 -30.63
N ASP A 360 -45.21 -20.50 -31.36
CA ASP A 360 -44.56 -21.23 -32.44
C ASP A 360 -43.07 -20.88 -32.55
N ILE A 361 -42.33 -21.70 -33.30
CA ILE A 361 -40.88 -21.52 -33.52
C ILE A 361 -40.56 -20.16 -34.16
N ARG A 362 -41.43 -19.67 -35.05
CA ARG A 362 -41.22 -18.39 -35.72
C ARG A 362 -41.27 -17.24 -34.71
N THR A 363 -42.24 -17.27 -33.80
CA THR A 363 -42.38 -16.29 -32.72
C THR A 363 -41.19 -16.36 -31.77
N TYR A 364 -40.73 -17.57 -31.40
CA TYR A 364 -39.51 -17.75 -30.62
C TYR A 364 -38.29 -17.09 -31.30
N CYS A 365 -38.06 -17.37 -32.58
CA CYS A 365 -36.95 -16.81 -33.35
C CYS A 365 -37.06 -15.27 -33.49
N GLN A 366 -38.27 -14.74 -33.67
CA GLN A 366 -38.51 -13.29 -33.74
C GLN A 366 -38.16 -12.61 -32.42
N ILE A 367 -38.64 -13.13 -31.27
CA ILE A 367 -38.29 -12.63 -29.94
C ILE A 367 -36.76 -12.63 -29.77
N PHE A 368 -36.13 -13.73 -30.16
CA PHE A 368 -34.68 -13.91 -30.00
C PHE A 368 -33.88 -12.89 -30.80
N LYS A 369 -34.26 -12.68 -32.05
CA LYS A 369 -33.64 -11.68 -32.92
C LYS A 369 -33.76 -10.27 -32.33
N GLU A 370 -34.96 -9.88 -31.90
CA GLU A 370 -35.20 -8.56 -31.31
C GLU A 370 -34.37 -8.29 -30.06
N GLU A 371 -34.36 -9.23 -29.10
CA GLU A 371 -33.60 -9.06 -27.86
C GLU A 371 -32.10 -8.94 -28.16
N ALA A 372 -31.58 -9.74 -29.11
CA ALA A 372 -30.15 -9.75 -29.44
C ALA A 372 -29.73 -8.45 -30.13
N GLU A 373 -30.51 -7.99 -31.11
CA GLU A 373 -30.29 -6.74 -31.81
C GLU A 373 -30.37 -5.52 -30.87
N ASN A 374 -31.32 -5.51 -29.93
CA ASN A 374 -31.45 -4.43 -28.94
C ASN A 374 -30.22 -4.27 -28.05
N GLU A 375 -29.53 -5.36 -27.71
CA GLU A 375 -28.30 -5.32 -26.89
C GLU A 375 -27.01 -5.28 -27.73
N GLY A 376 -27.11 -5.41 -29.06
CA GLY A 376 -25.97 -5.44 -29.98
C GLY A 376 -25.20 -6.76 -29.98
N VAL A 377 -25.82 -7.85 -29.50
CA VAL A 377 -25.27 -9.20 -29.56
C VAL A 377 -25.63 -9.82 -30.91
N LYS A 378 -24.67 -10.49 -31.55
CA LYS A 378 -24.90 -11.16 -32.84
C LYS A 378 -25.92 -12.29 -32.68
N VAL A 379 -27.00 -12.19 -33.45
CA VAL A 379 -28.15 -13.12 -33.41
C VAL A 379 -27.70 -14.57 -33.60
N GLU A 380 -26.82 -14.82 -34.57
CA GLU A 380 -26.26 -16.14 -34.87
C GLU A 380 -25.53 -16.76 -33.68
N VAL A 381 -24.82 -15.95 -32.88
CA VAL A 381 -24.06 -16.44 -31.73
C VAL A 381 -25.01 -16.86 -30.63
N ALA A 382 -25.91 -15.97 -30.23
CA ALA A 382 -26.81 -16.22 -29.12
C ALA A 382 -27.82 -17.33 -29.45
N PHE A 383 -28.37 -17.34 -30.67
CA PHE A 383 -29.34 -18.36 -31.08
C PHE A 383 -28.73 -19.76 -31.19
N THR A 384 -27.56 -19.89 -31.85
CA THR A 384 -26.89 -21.20 -31.95
C THR A 384 -26.41 -21.71 -30.61
N GLN A 385 -26.01 -20.80 -29.71
CA GLN A 385 -25.74 -21.15 -28.32
C GLN A 385 -26.98 -21.72 -27.64
N ALA A 386 -28.14 -21.08 -27.77
CA ALA A 386 -29.38 -21.60 -27.19
C ALA A 386 -29.72 -23.01 -27.72
N MET A 387 -29.54 -23.24 -29.03
CA MET A 387 -29.75 -24.57 -29.62
C MET A 387 -28.75 -25.60 -29.12
N LEU A 388 -27.49 -25.22 -28.89
CA LEU A 388 -26.48 -26.10 -28.32
C LEU A 388 -26.82 -26.50 -26.87
N GLU A 389 -27.14 -25.51 -26.04
CA GLU A 389 -27.40 -25.70 -24.60
C GLU A 389 -28.68 -26.49 -24.33
N THR A 390 -29.71 -26.28 -25.15
CA THR A 390 -31.03 -26.93 -24.98
C THR A 390 -31.18 -28.23 -25.77
N GLY A 391 -30.22 -28.57 -26.63
CA GLY A 391 -30.38 -29.66 -27.59
C GLY A 391 -31.52 -29.39 -28.59
N TYR A 392 -31.53 -28.20 -29.19
CA TYR A 392 -32.57 -27.69 -30.11
C TYR A 392 -33.97 -27.65 -29.48
N LEU A 393 -34.08 -26.99 -28.32
CA LEU A 393 -35.30 -26.85 -27.53
C LEU A 393 -35.95 -28.18 -27.10
N LYS A 394 -35.22 -29.31 -27.15
CA LYS A 394 -35.73 -30.57 -26.61
C LYS A 394 -35.64 -30.60 -25.09
N PHE A 395 -34.60 -29.96 -24.55
CA PHE A 395 -34.14 -30.08 -23.17
C PHE A 395 -33.83 -31.55 -22.83
N GLY A 396 -32.75 -31.77 -22.09
CA GLY A 396 -32.31 -33.13 -21.76
C GLY A 396 -31.31 -33.24 -20.62
N GLY A 397 -30.93 -32.09 -20.04
CA GLY A 397 -30.11 -32.01 -18.84
C GLY A 397 -30.93 -31.56 -17.63
N ASP A 398 -30.27 -30.91 -16.69
CA ASP A 398 -30.89 -30.46 -15.44
C ASP A 398 -31.92 -29.34 -15.65
N VAL A 399 -31.75 -28.51 -16.68
CA VAL A 399 -32.67 -27.42 -17.01
C VAL A 399 -33.93 -27.96 -17.68
N LYS A 400 -35.09 -27.57 -17.16
CA LYS A 400 -36.43 -27.94 -17.64
C LYS A 400 -37.04 -26.86 -18.54
N PRO A 401 -37.91 -27.24 -19.51
CA PRO A 401 -38.47 -26.30 -20.50
C PRO A 401 -39.20 -25.10 -19.89
N ASN A 402 -39.98 -25.31 -18.83
CA ASN A 402 -40.76 -24.27 -18.14
C ASN A 402 -39.92 -23.27 -17.34
N GLN A 403 -38.61 -23.47 -17.21
CA GLN A 403 -37.71 -22.49 -16.61
C GLN A 403 -37.35 -21.35 -17.57
N TYR A 404 -37.61 -21.53 -18.87
CA TYR A 404 -37.24 -20.60 -19.94
C TYR A 404 -35.74 -20.22 -19.91
N ASN A 405 -34.88 -21.11 -19.39
CA ASN A 405 -33.44 -20.89 -19.29
C ASN A 405 -32.73 -21.55 -20.47
N PHE A 406 -32.69 -20.84 -21.60
CA PHE A 406 -32.17 -21.38 -22.86
C PHE A 406 -30.65 -21.48 -22.94
N ALA A 407 -29.94 -21.07 -21.89
CA ALA A 407 -28.47 -20.96 -21.91
C ALA A 407 -27.80 -21.59 -20.68
N GLY A 408 -28.54 -22.34 -19.87
CA GLY A 408 -28.01 -23.01 -18.69
C GLY A 408 -27.50 -22.05 -17.61
N ILE A 409 -28.07 -20.85 -17.49
CA ILE A 409 -27.61 -19.83 -16.55
C ILE A 409 -27.74 -20.36 -15.12
N GLY A 410 -26.59 -20.62 -14.49
CA GLY A 410 -26.50 -21.09 -13.11
C GLY A 410 -26.76 -22.59 -12.93
N ALA A 411 -26.94 -23.36 -14.00
CA ALA A 411 -26.93 -24.81 -13.94
C ALA A 411 -25.48 -25.29 -13.72
N THR A 412 -25.28 -26.24 -12.79
CA THR A 412 -23.95 -26.72 -12.42
C THR A 412 -23.74 -28.21 -12.67
N GLY A 413 -24.73 -28.91 -13.24
CA GLY A 413 -24.74 -30.37 -13.27
C GLY A 413 -25.25 -30.97 -11.95
N ASN A 414 -25.40 -32.29 -11.93
CA ASN A 414 -25.80 -33.10 -10.78
C ASN A 414 -27.21 -32.77 -10.23
N GLY A 415 -28.15 -32.44 -11.12
CA GLY A 415 -29.54 -32.18 -10.73
C GLY A 415 -29.82 -30.75 -10.26
N ASN A 416 -28.87 -29.82 -10.39
CA ASN A 416 -29.12 -28.40 -10.12
C ASN A 416 -29.69 -27.72 -11.39
N PRO A 417 -30.98 -27.35 -11.41
CA PRO A 417 -31.67 -26.87 -12.62
C PRO A 417 -31.31 -25.42 -12.98
N GLY A 418 -30.51 -24.73 -12.14
CA GLY A 418 -30.13 -23.35 -12.38
C GLY A 418 -31.28 -22.34 -12.21
N ASN A 419 -31.16 -21.19 -12.88
CA ASN A 419 -32.15 -20.11 -12.76
C ASN A 419 -33.41 -20.38 -13.59
N SER A 420 -34.52 -19.74 -13.21
CA SER A 420 -35.79 -19.74 -13.93
C SER A 420 -36.24 -18.31 -14.21
N PHE A 421 -36.90 -18.10 -15.34
CA PHE A 421 -37.38 -16.80 -15.79
C PHE A 421 -38.90 -16.81 -15.92
N GLY A 422 -39.53 -15.63 -15.95
CA GLY A 422 -41.00 -15.51 -15.94
C GLY A 422 -41.67 -15.92 -17.25
N ASP A 423 -40.98 -15.74 -18.37
CA ASP A 423 -41.47 -16.03 -19.72
C ASP A 423 -40.30 -16.24 -20.70
N VAL A 424 -40.62 -16.64 -21.93
CA VAL A 424 -39.64 -16.94 -22.99
C VAL A 424 -38.77 -15.72 -23.30
N ARG A 425 -39.38 -14.53 -23.43
CA ARG A 425 -38.65 -13.29 -23.77
C ARG A 425 -37.65 -12.90 -22.68
N THR A 426 -38.04 -13.02 -21.42
CA THR A 426 -37.20 -12.72 -20.27
C THR A 426 -36.02 -13.69 -20.17
N GLY A 427 -36.27 -14.98 -20.43
CA GLY A 427 -35.23 -15.99 -20.49
C GLY A 427 -34.20 -15.75 -21.58
N ILE A 428 -34.66 -15.41 -22.78
CA ILE A 428 -33.79 -15.05 -23.90
C ILE A 428 -32.99 -13.77 -23.58
N ARG A 429 -33.65 -12.74 -23.03
CA ARG A 429 -32.99 -11.51 -22.59
C ARG A 429 -31.87 -11.79 -21.59
N ALA A 430 -32.08 -12.65 -20.62
CA ALA A 430 -31.05 -13.00 -19.64
C ALA A 430 -29.81 -13.62 -20.29
N GLN A 431 -29.99 -14.51 -21.27
CA GLN A 431 -28.87 -15.07 -22.05
C GLN A 431 -28.10 -13.98 -22.80
N ILE A 432 -28.80 -13.09 -23.50
CA ILE A 432 -28.21 -12.03 -24.30
C ILE A 432 -27.43 -11.05 -23.42
N GLN A 433 -28.01 -10.68 -22.28
CA GLN A 433 -27.32 -9.85 -21.29
C GLN A 433 -26.07 -10.56 -20.75
N HIS A 434 -26.11 -11.87 -20.53
CA HIS A 434 -24.92 -12.60 -20.08
C HIS A 434 -23.80 -12.60 -21.14
N LEU A 435 -24.15 -12.82 -22.42
CA LEU A 435 -23.21 -12.71 -23.54
C LEU A 435 -22.62 -11.30 -23.67
N LYS A 436 -23.46 -10.25 -23.57
CA LYS A 436 -23.00 -8.86 -23.56
C LYS A 436 -22.10 -8.57 -22.37
N CYS A 437 -22.40 -9.12 -21.20
CA CYS A 437 -21.56 -9.01 -20.02
C CYS A 437 -20.15 -9.52 -20.35
N TYR A 438 -20.04 -10.72 -20.89
CA TYR A 438 -18.74 -11.25 -21.28
C TYR A 438 -18.03 -10.44 -22.37
N ALA A 439 -18.76 -9.98 -23.39
CA ALA A 439 -18.16 -9.47 -24.60
C ALA A 439 -17.92 -7.94 -24.61
N SER A 440 -18.57 -7.19 -23.73
CA SER A 440 -18.52 -5.73 -23.72
C SER A 440 -18.40 -5.11 -22.32
N THR A 441 -17.88 -3.88 -22.28
CA THR A 441 -17.90 -2.99 -21.12
C THR A 441 -19.02 -1.95 -21.18
N ASP A 442 -19.85 -1.97 -22.23
CA ASP A 442 -20.99 -1.06 -22.42
C ASP A 442 -22.19 -1.44 -21.56
N SER A 443 -22.91 -0.44 -21.05
CA SER A 443 -24.13 -0.64 -20.26
C SER A 443 -25.20 -1.43 -21.01
N LEU A 444 -26.11 -2.07 -20.26
CA LEU A 444 -27.30 -2.69 -20.84
C LEU A 444 -28.20 -1.63 -21.46
N ASN A 445 -28.83 -1.99 -22.58
CA ASN A 445 -29.82 -1.14 -23.25
C ASN A 445 -31.23 -1.42 -22.72
N LEU A 446 -31.50 -2.67 -22.31
CA LEU A 446 -32.76 -3.09 -21.71
C LEU A 446 -32.63 -3.30 -20.19
N ALA A 447 -33.78 -3.45 -19.51
CA ALA A 447 -33.80 -3.71 -18.08
C ALA A 447 -33.05 -5.00 -17.72
N LYS A 448 -32.19 -4.93 -16.70
CA LYS A 448 -31.38 -6.08 -16.23
C LYS A 448 -32.28 -7.21 -15.72
N VAL A 449 -32.12 -8.39 -16.31
CA VAL A 449 -32.76 -9.65 -15.87
C VAL A 449 -31.76 -10.79 -15.68
N ASP A 450 -30.51 -10.66 -16.16
CA ASP A 450 -29.46 -11.65 -15.90
C ASP A 450 -29.01 -11.62 -14.42
N PRO A 451 -29.26 -12.67 -13.62
CA PRO A 451 -28.84 -12.72 -12.22
C PRO A 451 -27.33 -12.83 -12.06
N ARG A 452 -26.60 -13.25 -13.11
CA ARG A 452 -25.14 -13.40 -13.11
C ARG A 452 -24.40 -12.19 -13.67
N TRP A 453 -25.11 -11.12 -14.03
CA TRP A 453 -24.49 -9.88 -14.49
C TRP A 453 -23.59 -9.29 -13.40
N ASN A 454 -22.27 -9.27 -13.66
CA ASN A 454 -21.26 -8.88 -12.69
C ASN A 454 -20.10 -8.14 -13.38
N ASN A 455 -19.64 -7.03 -12.77
CA ASN A 455 -18.54 -6.21 -13.29
C ASN A 455 -17.24 -6.99 -13.52
N ASN A 456 -16.97 -8.05 -12.74
CA ASN A 456 -15.76 -8.86 -12.88
C ASN A 456 -15.73 -9.70 -14.16
N LEU A 457 -16.90 -9.97 -14.76
CA LEU A 457 -17.02 -10.73 -16.01
C LEU A 457 -16.92 -9.83 -17.26
N ARG A 458 -16.95 -8.50 -17.07
CA ARG A 458 -17.09 -7.54 -18.16
C ARG A 458 -15.91 -7.53 -19.12
N GLY A 459 -16.19 -7.75 -20.41
CA GLY A 459 -15.18 -7.74 -21.47
C GLY A 459 -14.16 -8.88 -21.40
N LYS A 460 -14.44 -9.95 -20.63
CA LYS A 460 -13.57 -11.11 -20.45
C LYS A 460 -13.67 -12.17 -21.55
N ALA A 461 -14.68 -12.15 -22.42
CA ALA A 461 -14.74 -13.01 -23.60
C ALA A 461 -15.37 -12.27 -24.78
N LYS A 462 -14.54 -11.58 -25.58
CA LYS A 462 -14.99 -10.79 -26.75
C LYS A 462 -15.36 -11.64 -27.97
N TYR A 463 -14.81 -12.85 -28.05
CA TYR A 463 -14.95 -13.76 -29.18
C TYR A 463 -15.61 -15.08 -28.76
N VAL A 464 -16.29 -15.76 -29.70
CA VAL A 464 -16.98 -17.03 -29.48
C VAL A 464 -16.03 -18.11 -28.95
N GLU A 465 -14.80 -18.14 -29.47
CA GLU A 465 -13.74 -19.06 -29.06
C GLU A 465 -13.38 -18.91 -27.58
N TYR A 466 -13.51 -17.69 -27.05
CA TYR A 466 -13.21 -17.34 -25.66
C TYR A 466 -14.35 -17.69 -24.70
N LEU A 467 -15.49 -18.17 -25.20
CA LEU A 467 -16.51 -18.79 -24.36
C LEU A 467 -16.06 -20.16 -23.81
N SER A 468 -15.08 -20.80 -24.44
CA SER A 468 -14.37 -21.94 -23.84
C SER A 468 -13.35 -21.46 -22.81
N ILE A 469 -13.55 -21.80 -21.53
CA ILE A 469 -12.63 -21.45 -20.43
C ILE A 469 -11.17 -21.81 -20.78
N PRO A 470 -10.84 -23.02 -21.29
CA PRO A 470 -9.46 -23.39 -21.60
C PRO A 470 -8.80 -22.55 -22.71
N ASN A 471 -9.60 -21.90 -23.57
CA ASN A 471 -9.11 -21.11 -24.71
C ASN A 471 -9.16 -19.60 -24.44
N ASN A 472 -9.61 -19.18 -23.25
CA ASN A 472 -9.73 -17.78 -22.90
C ASN A 472 -8.49 -17.30 -22.13
N PRO A 473 -7.82 -16.22 -22.59
CA PRO A 473 -6.63 -15.67 -21.91
C PRO A 473 -6.87 -15.19 -20.47
N TYR A 474 -8.13 -14.91 -20.09
CA TYR A 474 -8.50 -14.52 -18.73
C TYR A 474 -8.91 -15.71 -17.85
N GLY A 475 -8.84 -16.95 -18.35
CA GLY A 475 -9.27 -18.15 -17.61
C GLY A 475 -10.76 -18.14 -17.21
N THR A 476 -11.56 -17.31 -17.88
CA THR A 476 -13.00 -17.09 -17.62
C THR A 476 -13.77 -17.42 -18.88
N GLY A 477 -14.98 -17.99 -18.80
CA GLY A 477 -15.72 -18.38 -20.00
C GLY A 477 -17.07 -18.99 -19.65
N TRP A 478 -17.86 -19.28 -20.68
CA TRP A 478 -19.19 -19.88 -20.53
C TRP A 478 -19.11 -21.36 -20.13
N ALA A 479 -18.24 -22.12 -20.79
CA ALA A 479 -18.18 -23.56 -20.64
C ALA A 479 -16.76 -24.04 -20.33
N ALA A 480 -16.66 -25.08 -19.49
CA ALA A 480 -15.40 -25.74 -19.16
C ALA A 480 -14.81 -26.55 -20.33
N SER A 481 -15.62 -26.89 -21.34
CA SER A 481 -15.16 -27.65 -22.51
C SER A 481 -14.25 -26.81 -23.42
N ALA A 482 -13.10 -27.40 -23.79
CA ALA A 482 -12.15 -26.81 -24.74
C ALA A 482 -12.68 -26.77 -26.19
N THR A 483 -13.72 -27.54 -26.53
CA THR A 483 -14.29 -27.56 -27.89
C THR A 483 -15.50 -26.64 -28.05
N TYR A 484 -16.06 -26.13 -26.94
CA TYR A 484 -17.32 -25.38 -26.95
C TYR A 484 -17.37 -24.25 -27.98
N GLY A 485 -16.35 -23.37 -28.01
CA GLY A 485 -16.28 -22.31 -29.01
C GLY A 485 -16.23 -22.85 -30.46
N LYS A 486 -15.50 -23.94 -30.70
CA LYS A 486 -15.42 -24.57 -32.04
C LYS A 486 -16.77 -25.16 -32.46
N ASP A 487 -17.52 -25.73 -31.52
CA ASP A 487 -18.83 -26.32 -31.81
C ASP A 487 -19.87 -25.24 -32.10
N LEU A 488 -19.83 -24.11 -31.38
CA LEU A 488 -20.63 -22.92 -31.73
C LEU A 488 -20.31 -22.39 -33.12
N LEU A 489 -19.03 -22.24 -33.49
CA LEU A 489 -18.65 -21.76 -34.82
C LEU A 489 -19.18 -22.65 -35.96
N LYS A 490 -19.22 -23.97 -35.75
CA LYS A 490 -19.82 -24.90 -36.71
C LYS A 490 -21.32 -24.66 -36.85
N LEU A 491 -22.03 -24.46 -35.74
CA LEU A 491 -23.47 -24.18 -35.76
C LEU A 491 -23.77 -22.82 -36.41
N ILE A 492 -22.98 -21.79 -36.12
CA ILE A 492 -23.05 -20.48 -36.78
C ILE A 492 -22.89 -20.66 -38.29
N THR A 493 -21.88 -21.40 -38.73
CA THR A 493 -21.66 -21.68 -40.17
C THR A 493 -22.84 -22.41 -40.82
N ASN A 494 -23.46 -23.35 -40.11
CA ASN A 494 -24.63 -24.08 -40.62
C ASN A 494 -25.89 -23.21 -40.68
N LEU A 495 -26.08 -22.31 -39.71
CA LEU A 495 -27.17 -21.34 -39.72
C LEU A 495 -27.08 -20.41 -40.93
N TYR A 496 -25.88 -19.95 -41.29
CA TYR A 496 -25.70 -19.13 -42.50
C TYR A 496 -26.01 -19.86 -43.82
N LYS A 497 -26.05 -21.19 -43.82
CA LYS A 497 -26.38 -22.01 -45.00
C LYS A 497 -27.88 -22.31 -45.15
N CYS A 498 -28.68 -22.02 -44.13
CA CYS A 498 -30.14 -22.15 -44.17
C CYS A 498 -30.75 -20.95 -44.93
#